data_AF-A0A6A6IRR5-F1
#
_entry.id   AF-A0A6A6IRR5-F1
#
_cell.length_a   1.000
_cell.length_b   1.000
_cell.length_c   1.000
_cell.angle_alpha   90.00
_cell.angle_beta   90.00
_cell.angle_gamma   90.00
#
_symmetry.space_group_name_H-M   'P 1'
#
loop_
_entity.id
_entity.type
_entity.pdbx_description
1 polymer ?
#
loop_
_entity_poly.entity_id
_entity_poly.type
_entity_poly.pdbx_seq_one_letter_code
_entity_poly.pdbx_strand_id
1 'polypeptide(L)'
;MTPNLFLATQKVFSPHKWFKNSRVERPTRRTEHWDHPVPGVYEYIPGRGWYLVATLKDAPTDLSEVPPEGAPISPFQIKNSKEMIKMTPPVPVKYSKVLKRYLLAPDYEMRKKHGKIQDDRGKQVEVGFFQLDDGVAWVQAWDEEGEFIPGPYKLWCIDARTHQFRHMLKGDDPEYVRSHPNSRANSRTNSFEREPDERRRSRSQESRSTQYRTGPGSTRDGPSVPSSRATSIKGLTPSNPSSKPTSQANSRRTSPTRGQRSPGLRMEEAKAALREVAQERAAAEKARAASAENVQRGRSDAHLAAPAT
;
A
#
# COMPACT_ATOMS: atom_id res chain seq x y z
N MET A 1 -58.28 40.30 33.82
CA MET A 1 -57.29 39.45 34.53
C MET A 1 -55.92 40.07 34.37
N THR A 2 -55.19 40.31 35.46
CA THR A 2 -53.79 40.77 35.42
C THR A 2 -52.84 39.58 35.30
N PRO A 3 -51.78 39.64 34.47
CA PRO A 3 -50.80 38.56 34.38
C PRO A 3 -49.94 38.51 35.65
N ASN A 4 -49.65 37.29 36.13
CA ASN A 4 -48.83 37.10 37.33
C ASN A 4 -47.35 37.46 37.04
N LEU A 5 -46.92 38.63 37.53
CA LEU A 5 -45.57 39.17 37.38
C LEU A 5 -44.47 38.22 37.89
N PHE A 6 -44.73 37.42 38.93
CA PHE A 6 -43.77 36.45 39.46
C PHE A 6 -43.44 35.34 38.45
N LEU A 7 -44.42 34.91 37.64
CA LEU A 7 -44.19 33.95 36.55
C LEU A 7 -43.45 34.58 35.36
N ALA A 8 -43.58 35.90 35.16
CA ALA A 8 -42.81 36.62 34.16
C ALA A 8 -41.33 36.73 34.57
N THR A 9 -41.04 37.21 35.78
CA THR A 9 -39.65 37.31 36.29
C THR A 9 -38.98 35.94 36.38
N GLN A 10 -39.69 34.89 36.83
CA GLN A 10 -39.13 33.53 36.87
C GLN A 10 -38.75 33.00 35.46
N LYS A 11 -39.48 33.40 34.40
CA LYS A 11 -39.11 33.07 33.01
C LYS A 11 -37.94 33.91 32.49
N VAL A 12 -37.84 35.18 32.89
CA VAL A 12 -36.73 36.07 32.50
C VAL A 12 -35.42 35.72 33.21
N PHE A 13 -35.46 35.30 34.48
CA PHE A 13 -34.25 34.92 35.23
C PHE A 13 -33.98 33.40 35.26
N SER A 14 -34.47 32.67 34.25
CA SER A 14 -34.15 31.25 34.02
C SER A 14 -33.31 31.06 32.72
N PRO A 15 -32.01 31.44 32.67
CA PRO A 15 -31.19 31.25 31.46
C PRO A 15 -31.08 29.77 31.06
N HIS A 16 -31.07 28.85 32.02
CA HIS A 16 -31.16 27.39 31.78
C HIS A 16 -32.49 26.92 31.16
N LYS A 17 -33.48 27.81 30.94
CA LYS A 17 -34.70 27.55 30.16
C LYS A 17 -34.68 28.26 28.81
N TRP A 18 -33.96 29.39 28.67
CA TRP A 18 -33.76 30.06 27.38
C TRP A 18 -32.99 29.17 26.39
N PHE A 19 -31.94 28.50 26.86
CA PHE A 19 -31.14 27.58 26.05
C PHE A 19 -31.68 26.14 26.03
N LYS A 20 -32.87 25.87 26.58
CA LYS A 20 -33.62 24.63 26.29
C LYS A 20 -34.29 24.77 24.93
N ASN A 21 -33.42 24.74 23.91
CA ASN A 21 -33.78 24.96 22.52
C ASN A 21 -34.91 24.02 22.10
N SER A 22 -35.83 24.51 21.26
CA SER A 22 -37.07 23.81 20.91
C SER A 22 -36.78 22.37 20.53
N ARG A 23 -37.56 21.43 21.12
CA ARG A 23 -37.54 19.97 20.91
C ARG A 23 -36.60 19.56 19.77
N VAL A 24 -35.31 19.36 20.06
CA VAL A 24 -34.34 18.95 19.04
C VAL A 24 -34.88 17.68 18.41
N GLU A 25 -35.34 17.80 17.17
CA GLU A 25 -36.08 16.75 16.49
C GLU A 25 -35.20 15.52 16.46
N ARG A 26 -35.63 14.43 17.11
CA ARG A 26 -34.79 13.25 17.32
C ARG A 26 -34.30 12.82 15.94
N PRO A 27 -32.99 12.90 15.64
CA PRO A 27 -32.51 12.82 14.26
C PRO A 27 -33.05 11.56 13.62
N THR A 28 -33.81 11.72 12.54
CA THR A 28 -34.57 10.62 11.97
C THR A 28 -33.64 9.60 11.36
N ARG A 29 -33.99 8.31 11.52
CA ARG A 29 -33.34 7.22 10.79
C ARG A 29 -33.50 7.50 9.30
N ARG A 30 -32.39 7.44 8.54
CA ARG A 30 -32.40 7.62 7.08
C ARG A 30 -32.10 6.29 6.42
N THR A 31 -32.86 5.94 5.39
CA THR A 31 -32.65 4.74 4.59
C THR A 31 -32.25 5.12 3.17
N GLU A 32 -31.11 4.64 2.72
CA GLU A 32 -30.56 4.86 1.38
C GLU A 32 -30.27 3.52 0.69
N HIS A 33 -30.26 3.49 -0.63
CA HIS A 33 -29.83 2.34 -1.42
C HIS A 33 -28.45 2.62 -1.99
N TRP A 34 -27.46 1.77 -1.73
CA TRP A 34 -26.10 1.91 -2.25
C TRP A 34 -25.69 0.63 -2.98
N ASP A 35 -24.98 0.76 -4.10
CA ASP A 35 -24.39 -0.36 -4.86
C ASP A 35 -23.06 -0.87 -4.24
N HIS A 36 -22.43 -0.06 -3.38
CA HIS A 36 -21.12 -0.32 -2.80
C HIS A 36 -21.11 0.02 -1.29
N PRO A 37 -20.42 -0.76 -0.43
CA PRO A 37 -19.55 -1.90 -0.76
C PRO A 37 -20.30 -3.19 -1.16
N VAL A 38 -21.60 -3.32 -0.86
CA VAL A 38 -22.46 -4.44 -1.28
C VAL A 38 -23.81 -3.86 -1.70
N PRO A 39 -24.40 -4.26 -2.86
CA PRO A 39 -25.73 -3.80 -3.25
C PRO A 39 -26.78 -4.08 -2.18
N GLY A 40 -27.42 -3.04 -1.66
CA GLY A 40 -28.32 -3.19 -0.51
C GLY A 40 -28.96 -1.92 0.02
N VAL A 41 -29.85 -2.09 0.99
CA VAL A 41 -30.49 -0.99 1.72
C VAL A 41 -29.71 -0.75 3.01
N TYR A 42 -29.26 0.50 3.16
CA TYR A 42 -28.45 0.98 4.27
C TYR A 42 -29.27 1.92 5.15
N GLU A 43 -29.17 1.79 6.48
CA GLU A 43 -29.81 2.65 7.46
C GLU A 43 -28.77 3.46 8.26
N TYR A 44 -28.93 4.78 8.31
CA TYR A 44 -28.20 5.64 9.23
C TYR A 44 -28.89 5.68 10.58
N ILE A 45 -28.21 5.15 11.61
CA ILE A 45 -28.64 5.23 13.00
C ILE A 45 -27.84 6.36 13.69
N PRO A 46 -28.49 7.45 14.15
CA PRO A 46 -27.80 8.56 14.78
C PRO A 46 -26.94 8.13 15.98
N GLY A 47 -25.75 8.70 16.08
CA GLY A 47 -24.77 8.35 17.12
C GLY A 47 -24.11 6.96 16.96
N ARG A 48 -24.52 6.15 15.98
CA ARG A 48 -23.88 4.86 15.65
C ARG A 48 -23.30 4.79 14.24
N GLY A 49 -23.89 5.51 13.27
CA GLY A 49 -23.46 5.52 11.88
C GLY A 49 -24.32 4.65 10.96
N TRP A 50 -23.76 4.24 9.83
CA TRP A 50 -24.43 3.47 8.80
C TRP A 50 -24.42 1.96 9.09
N TYR A 51 -25.51 1.27 8.74
CA TYR A 51 -25.69 -0.18 8.83
C TYR A 51 -26.28 -0.73 7.54
N LEU A 52 -25.80 -1.87 7.06
CA LEU A 52 -26.45 -2.66 6.02
C LEU A 52 -27.62 -3.46 6.64
N VAL A 53 -28.85 -3.18 6.20
CA VAL A 53 -30.09 -3.75 6.77
C VAL A 53 -30.75 -4.77 5.84
N ALA A 54 -30.56 -4.65 4.52
CA ALA A 54 -30.93 -5.70 3.58
C ALA A 54 -29.93 -5.78 2.43
N THR A 55 -29.49 -6.98 2.06
CA THR A 55 -28.74 -7.21 0.82
C THR A 55 -29.71 -7.44 -0.34
N LEU A 56 -29.30 -6.97 -1.51
CA LEU A 56 -30.00 -7.26 -2.75
C LEU A 56 -29.34 -8.50 -3.36
N LYS A 57 -30.07 -9.61 -3.38
CA LYS A 57 -29.64 -10.84 -4.05
C LYS A 57 -30.33 -10.91 -5.40
N ASP A 58 -29.57 -11.08 -6.47
CA ASP A 58 -30.15 -11.50 -7.74
C ASP A 58 -30.71 -12.91 -7.53
N ALA A 59 -32.03 -13.06 -7.73
CA ALA A 59 -32.70 -14.34 -7.58
C ALA A 59 -32.04 -15.38 -8.50
N PRO A 60 -31.91 -16.65 -8.09
CA PRO A 60 -31.42 -17.67 -8.99
C PRO A 60 -32.36 -17.74 -10.18
N THR A 61 -31.85 -17.40 -11.37
CA THR A 61 -32.58 -17.65 -12.62
C THR A 61 -32.55 -19.14 -12.86
N ASP A 62 -33.54 -19.85 -12.32
CA ASP A 62 -33.73 -21.28 -12.57
C ASP A 62 -34.11 -21.48 -14.04
N LEU A 63 -33.09 -21.68 -14.88
CA LEU A 63 -33.18 -21.94 -16.31
C LEU A 63 -33.63 -23.40 -16.58
N SER A 64 -34.70 -23.82 -15.91
CA SER A 64 -35.20 -25.21 -15.89
C SER A 64 -36.62 -25.38 -16.46
N GLU A 65 -37.34 -24.29 -16.74
CA GLU A 65 -38.49 -24.33 -17.65
C GLU A 65 -38.04 -24.00 -19.08
N VAL A 66 -37.68 -25.04 -19.83
CA VAL A 66 -37.70 -24.98 -21.31
C VAL A 66 -39.17 -24.89 -21.73
N PRO A 67 -39.65 -23.80 -22.35
CA PRO A 67 -41.04 -23.70 -22.75
C PRO A 67 -41.35 -24.76 -23.82
N PRO A 68 -42.51 -25.44 -23.75
CA PRO A 68 -42.90 -26.38 -24.81
C PRO A 68 -42.99 -25.67 -26.17
N GLU A 69 -42.34 -26.26 -27.16
CA GLU A 69 -42.13 -25.70 -28.49
C GLU A 69 -43.46 -25.47 -29.22
N GLY A 70 -43.91 -24.22 -29.32
CA GLY A 70 -45.13 -23.83 -30.05
C GLY A 70 -45.94 -22.66 -29.47
N ALA A 71 -45.67 -22.20 -28.24
CA ALA A 71 -46.40 -21.06 -27.66
C ALA A 71 -45.98 -19.70 -28.27
N PRO A 72 -46.91 -18.75 -28.51
CA PRO A 72 -46.58 -17.44 -29.08
C PRO A 72 -45.76 -16.59 -28.08
N ILE A 73 -44.58 -16.16 -28.51
CA ILE A 73 -43.61 -15.44 -27.67
C ILE A 73 -44.12 -14.03 -27.34
N SER A 74 -44.53 -13.82 -26.09
CA SER A 74 -44.80 -12.49 -25.52
C SER A 74 -43.47 -11.76 -25.26
N PRO A 75 -43.17 -10.62 -25.92
CA PRO A 75 -41.85 -9.98 -25.84
C PRO A 75 -41.65 -9.10 -24.58
N PHE A 76 -42.44 -9.30 -23.52
CA PHE A 76 -42.39 -8.50 -22.29
C PHE A 76 -42.43 -9.37 -21.02
N GLN A 77 -41.84 -8.83 -19.95
CA GLN A 77 -41.85 -9.32 -18.56
C GLN A 77 -40.82 -10.39 -18.14
N ILE A 78 -39.58 -10.32 -18.66
CA ILE A 78 -38.42 -10.70 -17.82
C ILE A 78 -38.23 -9.59 -16.77
N LYS A 79 -39.09 -9.59 -15.74
CA LYS A 79 -38.97 -8.73 -14.56
C LYS A 79 -38.04 -9.43 -13.57
N ASN A 80 -36.76 -9.08 -13.57
CA ASN A 80 -35.80 -9.56 -12.56
C ASN A 80 -36.26 -9.09 -11.17
N SER A 81 -36.99 -9.95 -10.45
CA SER A 81 -37.48 -9.70 -9.10
C SER A 81 -36.35 -9.84 -8.09
N LYS A 82 -35.48 -8.82 -8.07
CA LYS A 82 -34.35 -8.68 -7.15
C LYS A 82 -34.81 -8.84 -5.70
N GLU A 83 -34.37 -9.91 -5.04
CA GLU A 83 -34.86 -10.29 -3.72
C GLU A 83 -34.10 -9.51 -2.64
N MET A 84 -34.84 -8.84 -1.75
CA MET A 84 -34.26 -8.09 -0.62
C MET A 84 -34.19 -8.98 0.62
N ILE A 85 -33.02 -9.58 0.85
CA ILE A 85 -32.77 -10.43 2.02
C ILE A 85 -32.42 -9.54 3.21
N LYS A 86 -33.28 -9.55 4.25
CA LYS A 86 -33.09 -8.74 5.46
C LYS A 86 -31.98 -9.31 6.33
N MET A 87 -30.98 -8.47 6.63
CA MET A 87 -29.82 -8.83 7.44
C MET A 87 -30.16 -8.81 8.93
N THR A 88 -30.09 -9.98 9.57
CA THR A 88 -30.27 -10.12 11.02
C THR A 88 -29.05 -10.82 11.61
N PRO A 89 -28.17 -10.14 12.37
CA PRO A 89 -28.20 -8.71 12.70
C PRO A 89 -27.82 -7.78 11.52
N PRO A 90 -28.20 -6.49 11.56
CA PRO A 90 -27.68 -5.48 10.63
C PRO A 90 -26.17 -5.29 10.77
N VAL A 91 -25.45 -5.19 9.66
CA VAL A 91 -23.98 -5.14 9.64
C VAL A 91 -23.50 -3.69 9.67
N PRO A 92 -22.75 -3.22 10.69
CA PRO A 92 -22.25 -1.85 10.73
C PRO A 92 -21.27 -1.55 9.59
N VAL A 93 -21.23 -0.28 9.17
CA VAL A 93 -20.41 0.20 8.05
C VAL A 93 -19.40 1.23 8.57
N LYS A 94 -18.12 1.04 8.21
CA LYS A 94 -17.00 1.88 8.64
C LYS A 94 -16.40 2.61 7.44
N TYR A 95 -16.18 3.91 7.58
CA TYR A 95 -15.47 4.69 6.56
C TYR A 95 -13.97 4.46 6.70
N SER A 96 -13.33 3.86 5.69
CA SER A 96 -11.88 3.70 5.65
C SER A 96 -11.21 5.01 5.24
N LYS A 97 -10.51 5.65 6.18
CA LYS A 97 -9.63 6.80 5.88
C LYS A 97 -8.52 6.46 4.88
N VAL A 98 -8.10 5.18 4.84
CA VAL A 98 -7.06 4.69 3.90
C VAL A 98 -7.63 4.62 2.48
N LEU A 99 -8.72 3.87 2.27
CA LEU A 99 -9.31 3.68 0.93
C LEU A 99 -10.28 4.81 0.52
N LYS A 100 -10.52 5.78 1.39
CA LYS A 100 -11.48 6.90 1.22
C LYS A 100 -12.91 6.48 0.87
N ARG A 101 -13.33 5.28 1.29
CA ARG A 101 -14.68 4.73 1.03
C ARG A 101 -15.25 3.96 2.22
N TYR A 102 -16.55 3.70 2.18
CA TYR A 102 -17.24 2.84 3.12
C TYR A 102 -16.93 1.36 2.88
N LEU A 103 -16.70 0.61 3.95
CA LEU A 103 -16.56 -0.85 4.00
C LEU A 103 -17.50 -1.42 5.06
N LEU A 104 -17.90 -2.69 4.95
CA LEU A 104 -18.58 -3.38 6.04
C LEU A 104 -17.59 -3.60 7.20
N ALA A 105 -18.05 -3.53 8.45
CA ALA A 105 -17.18 -3.65 9.62
C ALA A 105 -16.35 -4.95 9.66
N PRO A 106 -16.87 -6.14 9.29
CA PRO A 106 -16.05 -7.36 9.25
C PRO A 106 -14.90 -7.27 8.23
N ASP A 107 -15.15 -6.74 7.02
CA ASP A 107 -14.11 -6.51 6.00
C ASP A 107 -13.07 -5.47 6.48
N TYR A 108 -13.55 -4.38 7.09
CA TYR A 108 -12.66 -3.37 7.70
C TYR A 108 -11.77 -3.93 8.82
N GLU A 109 -12.29 -4.87 9.62
CA GLU A 109 -11.57 -5.51 10.72
C GLU A 109 -10.61 -6.60 10.24
N MET A 110 -11.02 -7.45 9.29
CA MET A 110 -10.15 -8.44 8.64
C MET A 110 -8.93 -7.79 7.95
N ARG A 111 -9.12 -6.60 7.37
CA ARG A 111 -8.04 -5.82 6.76
C ARG A 111 -7.13 -5.11 7.76
N LYS A 112 -7.48 -5.02 9.06
CA LYS A 112 -6.59 -4.43 10.08
C LYS A 112 -5.75 -5.53 10.73
N LYS A 113 -4.43 -5.37 10.68
CA LYS A 113 -3.49 -6.29 11.35
C LYS A 113 -2.37 -5.52 12.02
N HIS A 114 -2.05 -5.85 13.26
CA HIS A 114 -0.88 -5.29 13.96
C HIS A 114 0.35 -6.16 13.69
N GLY A 115 1.53 -5.55 13.76
CA GLY A 115 2.78 -6.27 13.54
C GLY A 115 3.99 -5.48 13.97
N LYS A 116 5.06 -6.20 14.32
CA LYS A 116 6.33 -5.61 14.77
C LYS A 116 7.24 -5.33 13.59
N ILE A 117 7.72 -4.10 13.51
CA ILE A 117 8.75 -3.64 12.56
C ILE A 117 9.96 -3.11 13.33
N GLN A 118 11.09 -2.95 12.63
CA GLN A 118 12.19 -2.14 13.13
C GLN A 118 11.98 -0.69 12.67
N ASP A 119 12.03 0.24 13.61
CA ASP A 119 12.16 1.67 13.36
C ASP A 119 13.55 2.00 12.73
N ASP A 120 13.73 3.20 12.18
CA ASP A 120 15.01 3.68 11.64
C ASP A 120 16.13 3.67 12.71
N ARG A 121 15.79 3.63 14.01
CA ARG A 121 16.72 3.45 15.15
C ARG A 121 17.02 1.99 15.51
N GLY A 122 16.44 1.01 14.81
CA GLY A 122 16.57 -0.43 15.09
C GLY A 122 15.70 -0.96 16.25
N LYS A 123 14.99 -0.09 16.99
CA LYS A 123 13.99 -0.46 18.01
C LYS A 123 12.89 -1.30 17.33
N GLN A 124 12.47 -2.41 17.97
CA GLN A 124 11.24 -3.09 17.56
C GLN A 124 10.03 -2.31 18.06
N VAL A 125 9.12 -2.01 17.14
CA VAL A 125 7.91 -1.21 17.35
C VAL A 125 6.72 -1.98 16.81
N GLU A 126 5.63 -2.05 17.58
CA GLU A 126 4.37 -2.62 17.10
C GLU A 126 3.52 -1.52 16.46
N VAL A 127 3.12 -1.71 15.20
CA VAL A 127 2.35 -0.72 14.43
C VAL A 127 1.12 -1.35 13.79
N GLY A 128 0.12 -0.53 13.46
CA GLY A 128 -1.09 -0.99 12.76
C GLY A 128 -0.97 -0.90 11.24
N PHE A 129 -1.19 -2.02 10.56
CA PHE A 129 -1.31 -2.12 9.11
C PHE A 129 -2.76 -2.23 8.66
N PHE A 130 -3.04 -1.72 7.45
CA PHE A 130 -4.28 -1.90 6.72
C PHE A 130 -4.03 -2.55 5.35
N GLN A 131 -4.83 -3.55 4.99
CA GLN A 131 -4.73 -4.27 3.71
C GLN A 131 -5.46 -3.51 2.60
N LEU A 132 -4.81 -3.37 1.44
CA LEU A 132 -5.38 -2.78 0.23
C LEU A 132 -6.23 -3.81 -0.55
N ASP A 133 -6.93 -3.35 -1.58
CA ASP A 133 -7.83 -4.20 -2.38
C ASP A 133 -7.13 -5.28 -3.18
N ASP A 134 -5.82 -5.15 -3.40
CA ASP A 134 -5.00 -6.13 -4.12
C ASP A 134 -4.79 -7.43 -3.35
N GLY A 135 -5.19 -7.49 -2.08
CA GLY A 135 -5.02 -8.63 -1.15
C GLY A 135 -3.57 -8.87 -0.70
N VAL A 136 -2.58 -8.53 -1.51
CA VAL A 136 -1.14 -8.70 -1.24
C VAL A 136 -0.54 -7.50 -0.50
N ALA A 137 -0.97 -6.30 -0.85
CA ALA A 137 -0.35 -5.05 -0.39
C ALA A 137 -0.95 -4.55 0.92
N TRP A 138 -0.08 -4.11 1.83
CA TRP A 138 -0.41 -3.51 3.13
C TRP A 138 0.20 -2.11 3.25
N VAL A 139 -0.45 -1.24 4.00
CA VAL A 139 0.07 0.09 4.37
C VAL A 139 0.10 0.23 5.88
N GLN A 140 1.16 0.83 6.43
CA GLN A 140 1.18 1.28 7.81
C GLN A 140 0.23 2.48 7.94
N ALA A 141 -0.86 2.31 8.70
CA ALA A 141 -1.92 3.32 8.85
C ALA A 141 -2.09 3.80 10.30
N TRP A 142 -1.42 3.15 11.25
CA TRP A 142 -1.35 3.54 12.65
C TRP A 142 0.10 3.40 13.19
N ASP A 143 0.43 4.19 14.20
CA ASP A 143 1.70 4.22 14.95
C ASP A 143 1.71 3.24 16.14
N GLU A 144 2.61 3.43 17.13
CA GLU A 144 2.64 2.59 18.35
C GLU A 144 1.52 2.97 19.34
N GLU A 145 1.11 4.23 19.33
CA GLU A 145 0.05 4.82 20.15
C GLU A 145 -1.36 4.45 19.63
N GLY A 146 -1.47 4.13 18.34
CA GLY A 146 -2.72 3.80 17.67
C GLY A 146 -3.45 5.00 17.06
N GLU A 147 -2.79 6.15 16.96
CA GLU A 147 -3.30 7.29 16.19
C GLU A 147 -3.25 6.98 14.68
N PHE A 148 -4.01 7.74 13.88
CA PHE A 148 -4.11 7.49 12.45
C PHE A 148 -3.12 8.36 11.67
N ILE A 149 -2.12 7.72 11.07
CA ILE A 149 -1.12 8.38 10.23
C ILE A 149 -1.77 8.79 8.89
N PRO A 150 -1.78 10.08 8.50
CA PRO A 150 -2.17 10.49 7.15
C PRO A 150 -1.06 10.17 6.14
N GLY A 151 -1.43 9.68 4.95
CA GLY A 151 -0.47 9.33 3.89
C GLY A 151 0.31 10.53 3.34
N PRO A 152 1.39 10.30 2.55
CA PRO A 152 1.60 9.12 1.70
C PRO A 152 2.18 7.91 2.42
N TYR A 153 1.65 6.72 2.10
CA TYR A 153 2.02 5.47 2.76
C TYR A 153 3.14 4.72 2.03
N LYS A 154 4.11 4.16 2.77
CA LYS A 154 5.02 3.13 2.26
C LYS A 154 4.23 1.83 2.08
N LEU A 155 4.47 1.08 1.00
CA LEU A 155 3.89 -0.25 0.79
C LEU A 155 4.71 -1.34 1.49
N TRP A 156 3.98 -2.31 2.05
CA TRP A 156 4.49 -3.46 2.80
C TRP A 156 3.81 -4.74 2.29
N CYS A 157 4.46 -5.88 2.52
CA CYS A 157 3.86 -7.20 2.35
C CYS A 157 4.27 -8.10 3.52
N ILE A 158 3.50 -9.16 3.75
CA ILE A 158 3.85 -10.20 4.73
C ILE A 158 4.78 -11.18 4.03
N ASP A 159 5.97 -11.41 4.58
CA ASP A 159 6.90 -12.39 4.02
C ASP A 159 6.37 -13.81 4.19
N ALA A 160 6.33 -14.59 3.10
CA ALA A 160 5.76 -15.94 3.12
C ALA A 160 6.57 -16.95 3.96
N ARG A 161 7.84 -16.67 4.28
CA ARG A 161 8.72 -17.56 5.05
C ARG A 161 8.82 -17.16 6.52
N THR A 162 8.87 -15.87 6.84
CA THR A 162 9.00 -15.40 8.24
C THR A 162 7.68 -14.91 8.85
N HIS A 163 6.63 -14.74 8.05
CA HIS A 163 5.36 -14.10 8.42
C HIS A 163 5.47 -12.69 9.01
N GLN A 164 6.64 -12.05 8.90
CA GLN A 164 6.89 -10.67 9.33
C GLN A 164 6.54 -9.68 8.22
N PHE A 165 6.20 -8.46 8.59
CA PHE A 165 6.03 -7.36 7.64
C PHE A 165 7.38 -6.89 7.12
N ARG A 166 7.55 -6.89 5.80
CA ARG A 166 8.70 -6.30 5.10
C ARG A 166 8.22 -5.28 4.07
N HIS A 167 9.08 -4.35 3.67
CA HIS A 167 8.77 -3.46 2.55
C HIS A 167 8.49 -4.29 1.29
N MET A 168 7.48 -3.85 0.53
CA MET A 168 7.09 -4.53 -0.69
C MET A 168 8.18 -4.33 -1.76
N LEU A 169 8.71 -5.43 -2.29
CA LEU A 169 9.71 -5.38 -3.35
C LEU A 169 9.01 -5.27 -4.70
N LYS A 170 9.72 -4.79 -5.72
CA LYS A 170 9.18 -4.67 -7.08
C LYS A 170 8.57 -5.98 -7.59
N GLY A 171 9.07 -7.15 -7.16
CA GLY A 171 8.55 -8.46 -7.54
C GLY A 171 7.35 -8.98 -6.74
N ASP A 172 6.95 -8.33 -5.65
CA ASP A 172 5.74 -8.69 -4.90
C ASP A 172 4.50 -7.92 -5.40
N ASP A 173 4.72 -6.78 -6.06
CA ASP A 173 3.72 -5.90 -6.65
C ASP A 173 2.89 -6.62 -7.73
N PRO A 174 1.57 -6.81 -7.54
CA PRO A 174 0.75 -7.58 -8.47
C PRO A 174 0.55 -6.89 -9.82
N GLU A 175 0.64 -5.56 -9.92
CA GLU A 175 0.61 -4.84 -11.20
C GLU A 175 1.91 -5.06 -11.98
N TYR A 176 3.04 -5.09 -11.29
CA TYR A 176 4.33 -5.44 -11.91
C TYR A 176 4.36 -6.88 -12.40
N VAL A 177 3.80 -7.83 -11.63
CA VAL A 177 3.72 -9.24 -12.04
C VAL A 177 2.82 -9.42 -13.26
N ARG A 178 1.65 -8.75 -13.30
CA ARG A 178 0.72 -8.78 -14.45
C ARG A 178 1.34 -8.19 -15.73
N SER A 179 2.15 -7.15 -15.60
CA SER A 179 2.79 -6.48 -16.75
C SER A 179 4.06 -7.18 -17.26
N HIS A 180 4.73 -8.00 -16.42
CA HIS A 180 6.02 -8.63 -16.76
C HIS A 180 6.05 -10.17 -16.55
N PRO A 181 5.04 -10.95 -17.00
CA PRO A 181 4.94 -12.38 -16.69
C PRO A 181 6.18 -13.17 -17.12
N ASN A 182 6.71 -12.92 -18.32
CA ASN A 182 7.86 -13.64 -18.88
C ASN A 182 9.18 -13.38 -18.14
N SER A 183 9.30 -12.29 -17.37
CA SER A 183 10.55 -11.95 -16.68
C SER A 183 10.88 -12.92 -15.53
N ARG A 184 9.86 -13.54 -14.92
CA ARG A 184 10.02 -14.50 -13.82
C ARG A 184 10.39 -15.92 -14.28
N ALA A 185 10.08 -16.27 -15.53
CA ALA A 185 10.41 -17.58 -16.10
C ALA A 185 11.94 -17.72 -16.29
N ASN A 186 12.58 -16.74 -16.93
CA ASN A 186 14.02 -16.79 -17.20
C ASN A 186 14.90 -16.43 -15.99
N SER A 187 14.38 -15.76 -14.95
CA SER A 187 15.18 -15.32 -13.80
C SER A 187 15.45 -16.42 -12.76
N ARG A 188 14.89 -17.62 -12.92
CA ARG A 188 15.08 -18.76 -11.99
C ARG A 188 16.07 -19.82 -12.49
N THR A 189 16.43 -19.80 -13.77
CA THR A 189 17.17 -20.90 -14.41
C THR A 189 18.69 -20.75 -14.34
N ASN A 190 19.22 -19.52 -14.43
CA ASN A 190 20.66 -19.26 -14.59
C ASN A 190 21.21 -18.32 -13.51
N SER A 191 21.46 -18.83 -12.29
CA SER A 191 22.09 -18.06 -11.20
C SER A 191 23.27 -18.75 -10.50
N PHE A 192 23.82 -19.83 -11.07
CA PHE A 192 24.96 -20.54 -10.48
C PHE A 192 26.32 -19.95 -10.89
N GLU A 193 26.38 -19.24 -12.03
CA GLU A 193 27.59 -18.65 -12.59
C GLU A 193 27.41 -17.13 -12.86
N ARG A 194 27.56 -16.31 -11.82
CA ARG A 194 27.81 -14.86 -11.97
C ARG A 194 28.84 -14.34 -10.99
N GLU A 195 29.68 -13.43 -11.49
CA GLU A 195 30.82 -12.87 -10.78
C GLU A 195 30.49 -12.16 -9.46
N PRO A 196 31.44 -12.11 -8.51
CA PRO A 196 31.21 -11.49 -7.20
C PRO A 196 30.96 -9.97 -7.24
N ASP A 197 31.40 -9.25 -8.28
CA ASP A 197 31.39 -7.78 -8.29
C ASP A 197 30.01 -7.15 -8.59
N GLU A 198 29.08 -7.86 -9.26
CA GLU A 198 27.71 -7.37 -9.47
C GLU A 198 26.90 -7.26 -8.17
N ARG A 199 27.33 -7.92 -7.07
CA ARG A 199 26.64 -7.91 -5.78
C ARG A 199 26.46 -6.50 -5.19
N ARG A 200 27.29 -5.53 -5.59
CA ARG A 200 27.14 -4.11 -5.20
C ARG A 200 26.06 -3.34 -5.99
N ARG A 201 25.52 -3.89 -7.09
CA ARG A 201 24.48 -3.26 -7.93
C ARG A 201 23.06 -3.83 -7.76
N SER A 202 22.90 -5.06 -7.24
CA SER A 202 21.55 -5.61 -6.94
C SER A 202 20.83 -4.80 -5.86
N ARG A 203 21.56 -4.46 -4.79
CA ARG A 203 21.08 -3.85 -3.53
C ARG A 203 20.38 -2.48 -3.68
N SER A 204 20.36 -1.91 -4.88
CA SER A 204 19.70 -0.63 -5.23
C SER A 204 18.44 -0.80 -6.09
N GLN A 205 18.03 -2.00 -6.50
CA GLN A 205 16.79 -2.23 -7.26
C GLN A 205 15.61 -2.73 -6.42
N GLU A 206 15.87 -3.20 -5.20
CA GLU A 206 14.94 -4.07 -4.47
C GLU A 206 13.81 -3.29 -3.76
N SER A 207 14.16 -2.27 -2.96
CA SER A 207 13.20 -1.49 -2.16
C SER A 207 12.43 -0.45 -2.98
N ARG A 208 11.39 -0.89 -3.70
CA ARG A 208 10.34 0.02 -4.19
C ARG A 208 9.44 0.46 -3.03
N SER A 209 9.88 1.47 -2.28
CA SER A 209 9.04 2.26 -1.37
C SER A 209 8.09 3.18 -2.17
N THR A 210 7.32 2.58 -3.10
CA THR A 210 6.30 3.26 -3.89
C THR A 210 5.24 3.82 -2.97
N GLN A 211 5.23 5.15 -2.83
CA GLN A 211 4.21 5.86 -2.07
C GLN A 211 2.83 5.55 -2.64
N TYR A 212 1.98 4.88 -1.87
CA TYR A 212 0.60 4.63 -2.25
C TYR A 212 -0.18 5.95 -2.29
N ARG A 213 -0.75 6.28 -3.45
CA ARG A 213 -1.51 7.51 -3.69
C ARG A 213 -2.98 7.16 -3.93
N THR A 214 -3.83 7.57 -3.00
CA THR A 214 -5.25 7.24 -2.97
C THR A 214 -6.06 8.17 -3.86
N GLY A 215 -6.15 7.82 -5.15
CA GLY A 215 -7.02 8.49 -6.12
C GLY A 215 -7.25 7.65 -7.38
N PRO A 216 -8.48 7.62 -7.94
CA PRO A 216 -8.74 7.02 -9.23
C PRO A 216 -8.00 7.80 -10.33
N GLY A 217 -7.24 7.10 -11.18
CA GLY A 217 -6.42 7.75 -12.22
C GLY A 217 -5.01 8.14 -11.77
N SER A 218 -4.34 7.34 -10.93
CA SER A 218 -2.90 7.49 -10.65
C SER A 218 -2.04 7.11 -11.88
N THR A 219 -2.01 7.99 -12.89
CA THR A 219 -1.26 7.84 -14.14
C THR A 219 0.26 7.86 -13.94
N ARG A 220 0.82 6.72 -13.52
CA ARG A 220 2.29 6.55 -13.42
C ARG A 220 2.94 6.20 -14.75
N ASP A 221 2.26 5.42 -15.59
CA ASP A 221 2.77 4.95 -16.88
C ASP A 221 2.24 5.80 -18.04
N GLY A 222 2.58 7.09 -18.02
CA GLY A 222 2.59 7.90 -19.23
C GLY A 222 3.80 7.48 -20.10
N PRO A 223 3.64 7.22 -21.41
CA PRO A 223 4.77 6.86 -22.25
C PRO A 223 5.80 7.99 -22.30
N SER A 224 7.09 7.63 -22.31
CA SER A 224 8.23 8.55 -22.24
C SER A 224 8.33 9.48 -23.45
N VAL A 225 7.56 10.57 -23.47
CA VAL A 225 7.56 11.53 -24.58
C VAL A 225 8.94 12.19 -24.71
N PRO A 226 9.64 12.04 -25.85
CA PRO A 226 10.93 12.71 -26.04
C PRO A 226 10.71 14.22 -26.18
N SER A 227 11.09 14.98 -25.16
CA SER A 227 11.03 16.44 -25.18
C SER A 227 12.01 16.97 -26.22
N SER A 228 11.51 17.28 -27.42
CA SER A 228 12.33 17.58 -28.59
C SER A 228 11.60 18.48 -29.59
N ARG A 229 11.26 19.70 -29.15
CA ARG A 229 11.11 20.85 -30.07
C ARG A 229 11.20 22.19 -29.33
N ALA A 230 12.07 23.06 -29.83
CA ALA A 230 11.96 24.49 -29.62
C ALA A 230 11.19 25.09 -30.81
N THR A 231 10.32 26.06 -30.56
CA THR A 231 9.66 26.87 -31.62
C THR A 231 9.64 28.32 -31.20
N SER A 232 10.54 29.12 -31.76
CA SER A 232 10.41 30.57 -31.74
C SER A 232 9.36 30.99 -32.77
N ILE A 233 8.34 31.73 -32.35
CA ILE A 233 7.46 32.48 -33.25
C ILE A 233 7.68 33.96 -32.94
N LYS A 234 7.91 34.76 -34.00
CA LYS A 234 8.56 36.07 -33.89
C LYS A 234 7.79 37.15 -34.65
N GLY A 235 6.91 37.83 -33.92
CA GLY A 235 6.38 39.15 -34.27
C GLY A 235 5.21 39.20 -35.26
N LEU A 236 4.16 39.91 -34.84
CA LEU A 236 3.53 41.02 -35.56
C LEU A 236 2.88 41.94 -34.50
N THR A 237 2.70 43.23 -34.80
CA THR A 237 2.42 44.33 -33.85
C THR A 237 1.19 45.15 -34.32
N PRO A 238 0.71 46.21 -33.62
CA PRO A 238 1.08 46.82 -32.34
C PRO A 238 -0.14 46.83 -31.36
N SER A 239 -0.48 47.77 -30.46
CA SER A 239 0.11 49.02 -29.92
C SER A 239 -0.55 49.39 -28.56
N ASN A 240 0.24 49.68 -27.51
CA ASN A 240 0.02 50.85 -26.63
C ASN A 240 1.18 51.04 -25.61
N PRO A 241 1.49 52.28 -25.17
CA PRO A 241 2.62 52.55 -24.28
C PRO A 241 2.23 52.75 -22.79
N SER A 242 3.07 52.25 -21.88
CA SER A 242 3.24 52.83 -20.54
C SER A 242 4.66 52.54 -20.04
N SER A 243 5.22 53.43 -19.23
CA SER A 243 6.66 53.49 -18.97
C SER A 243 7.07 53.08 -17.56
N LYS A 244 8.15 52.30 -17.45
CA LYS A 244 9.42 52.72 -16.80
C LYS A 244 10.49 51.61 -16.88
N PRO A 245 11.77 51.95 -17.08
CA PRO A 245 12.86 50.97 -17.14
C PRO A 245 13.68 50.89 -15.84
N THR A 246 14.19 49.71 -15.51
CA THR A 246 15.46 49.54 -14.79
C THR A 246 16.25 48.36 -15.38
N SER A 247 17.47 48.64 -15.81
CA SER A 247 18.42 47.67 -16.35
C SER A 247 19.15 46.91 -15.25
N GLN A 248 19.41 45.61 -15.45
CA GLN A 248 20.53 44.87 -14.86
C GLN A 248 21.06 43.86 -15.91
N ALA A 249 22.32 43.44 -15.78
CA ALA A 249 23.12 43.03 -16.93
C ALA A 249 23.16 41.51 -17.23
N ASN A 250 23.30 41.21 -18.53
CA ASN A 250 23.58 39.87 -19.07
C ASN A 250 25.07 39.52 -18.85
N SER A 251 25.37 38.47 -18.09
CA SER A 251 26.74 37.96 -17.93
C SER A 251 26.86 36.50 -18.35
N ARG A 252 27.73 36.24 -19.34
CA ARG A 252 28.08 34.89 -19.82
C ARG A 252 29.37 34.43 -19.14
N ARG A 253 29.37 33.26 -18.48
CA ARG A 253 30.57 32.46 -18.17
C ARG A 253 30.19 30.97 -18.22
N THR A 254 30.38 30.29 -19.35
CA THR A 254 31.59 29.52 -19.71
C THR A 254 31.83 28.28 -18.83
N SER A 255 31.38 27.12 -19.33
CA SER A 255 31.73 25.80 -18.79
C SER A 255 33.22 25.47 -19.05
N PRO A 256 33.95 24.89 -18.08
CA PRO A 256 35.22 24.23 -18.33
C PRO A 256 35.00 22.72 -18.59
N THR A 257 35.39 22.24 -19.77
CA THR A 257 35.26 20.82 -20.15
C THR A 257 36.61 20.11 -20.00
N ARG A 258 36.59 18.86 -19.50
CA ARG A 258 37.64 17.83 -19.64
C ARG A 258 39.05 18.15 -19.09
N GLY A 259 39.42 17.39 -18.05
CA GLY A 259 40.66 16.59 -18.10
C GLY A 259 41.89 17.14 -17.38
N GLN A 260 42.08 16.70 -16.13
CA GLN A 260 43.40 16.47 -15.56
C GLN A 260 43.45 15.06 -14.96
N ARG A 261 44.59 14.37 -15.13
CA ARG A 261 44.81 12.99 -14.64
C ARG A 261 45.55 13.03 -13.31
N SER A 262 44.97 12.48 -12.25
CA SER A 262 45.71 12.08 -11.05
C SER A 262 46.22 10.63 -11.18
N PRO A 263 47.38 10.28 -10.59
CA PRO A 263 48.00 8.97 -10.78
C PRO A 263 47.25 7.85 -10.04
N GLY A 264 46.72 6.87 -10.79
CA GLY A 264 45.84 5.81 -10.29
C GLY A 264 46.51 4.69 -9.46
N LEU A 265 47.79 4.81 -9.13
CA LEU A 265 48.61 3.71 -8.58
C LEU A 265 48.17 3.21 -7.19
N ARG A 266 47.49 4.06 -6.40
CA ARG A 266 47.13 3.75 -5.00
C ARG A 266 45.95 2.80 -4.80
N MET A 267 45.28 2.38 -5.88
CA MET A 267 44.06 1.54 -5.82
C MET A 267 44.27 0.09 -6.29
N GLU A 268 45.40 -0.24 -6.93
CA GLU A 268 45.70 -1.62 -7.34
C GLU A 268 46.45 -2.38 -6.24
N GLU A 269 47.40 -1.73 -5.57
CA GLU A 269 48.06 -2.21 -4.35
C GLU A 269 47.05 -2.60 -3.26
N ALA A 270 46.06 -1.73 -3.02
CA ALA A 270 44.95 -1.98 -2.09
C ALA A 270 44.04 -3.16 -2.51
N LYS A 271 43.94 -3.48 -3.82
CA LYS A 271 43.22 -4.67 -4.31
C LYS A 271 44.05 -5.95 -4.17
N ALA A 272 45.37 -5.87 -4.31
CA ALA A 272 46.27 -7.00 -4.10
C ALA A 272 46.21 -7.46 -2.63
N ALA A 273 46.43 -6.54 -1.68
CA ALA A 273 46.35 -6.83 -0.25
C ALA A 273 44.98 -7.41 0.17
N LEU A 274 43.87 -6.93 -0.41
CA LEU A 274 42.54 -7.46 -0.10
C LEU A 274 42.32 -8.89 -0.64
N ARG A 275 42.99 -9.27 -1.75
CA ARG A 275 42.96 -10.65 -2.26
C ARG A 275 43.79 -11.59 -1.39
N GLU A 276 44.95 -11.14 -0.91
CA GLU A 276 45.85 -11.90 -0.04
C GLU A 276 45.15 -12.29 1.27
N VAL A 277 44.56 -11.31 1.98
CA VAL A 277 43.78 -11.54 3.22
C VAL A 277 42.56 -12.46 2.98
N ALA A 278 41.96 -12.42 1.79
CA ALA A 278 40.86 -13.33 1.43
C ALA A 278 41.35 -14.76 1.17
N GLN A 279 42.52 -14.93 0.55
CA GLN A 279 43.14 -16.24 0.32
C GLN A 279 43.63 -16.86 1.64
N GLU A 280 44.24 -16.08 2.53
CA GLU A 280 44.67 -16.52 3.86
C GLU A 280 43.49 -17.07 4.68
N ARG A 281 42.36 -16.35 4.73
CA ARG A 281 41.14 -16.82 5.40
C ARG A 281 40.59 -18.10 4.79
N ALA A 282 40.53 -18.19 3.46
CA ALA A 282 40.08 -19.40 2.77
C ALA A 282 41.02 -20.61 3.00
N ALA A 283 42.32 -20.38 3.16
CA ALA A 283 43.28 -21.41 3.53
C ALA A 283 43.11 -21.85 4.99
N ALA A 284 42.92 -20.91 5.92
CA ALA A 284 42.67 -21.20 7.34
C ALA A 284 41.36 -21.97 7.57
N GLU A 285 40.29 -21.65 6.83
CA GLU A 285 39.03 -22.39 6.87
C GLU A 285 39.18 -23.82 6.31
N LYS A 286 39.91 -24.00 5.20
CA LYS A 286 40.25 -25.33 4.67
C LYS A 286 41.10 -26.15 5.62
N ALA A 287 42.10 -25.54 6.27
CA ALA A 287 42.94 -26.22 7.26
C ALA A 287 42.11 -26.67 8.48
N ARG A 288 41.19 -25.83 8.97
CA ARG A 288 40.23 -26.22 10.02
C ARG A 288 39.34 -27.39 9.60
N ALA A 289 38.77 -27.34 8.40
CA ALA A 289 37.93 -28.42 7.88
C ALA A 289 38.70 -29.76 7.79
N ALA A 290 39.91 -29.75 7.25
CA ALA A 290 40.76 -30.95 7.18
C ALA A 290 41.15 -31.49 8.57
N SER A 291 41.42 -30.61 9.54
CA SER A 291 41.71 -31.04 10.91
C SER A 291 40.52 -31.70 11.60
N ALA A 292 39.29 -31.22 11.34
CA ALA A 292 38.07 -31.80 11.88
C ALA A 292 37.81 -33.21 11.31
N GLU A 293 38.01 -33.41 10.00
CA GLU A 293 37.81 -34.72 9.36
C GLU A 293 38.79 -35.77 9.91
N ASN A 294 40.06 -35.41 10.11
CA ASN A 294 41.07 -36.32 10.65
C ASN A 294 40.77 -36.76 12.10
N VAL A 295 40.29 -35.83 12.94
CA VAL A 295 39.83 -36.16 14.31
C VAL A 295 38.64 -37.12 14.29
N GLN A 296 37.79 -37.03 13.26
CA GLN A 296 36.59 -37.87 13.14
C GLN A 296 36.91 -39.29 12.65
N ARG A 297 37.89 -39.46 11.75
CA ARG A 297 38.41 -40.77 11.32
C ARG A 297 39.19 -41.47 12.44
N GLY A 298 40.06 -40.76 13.16
CA GLY A 298 40.83 -41.35 14.28
C GLY A 298 39.97 -41.89 15.44
N ARG A 299 38.66 -41.60 15.45
CA ARG A 299 37.71 -42.06 16.48
C ARG A 299 36.91 -43.30 16.07
N SER A 300 36.84 -43.67 14.78
CA SER A 300 36.17 -44.91 14.34
C SER A 300 37.04 -46.14 14.59
N ASP A 301 38.34 -46.03 14.32
CA ASP A 301 39.24 -47.20 14.30
C ASP A 301 39.51 -47.74 15.72
N ALA A 302 39.38 -46.89 16.74
CA ALA A 302 39.53 -47.26 18.14
C ALA A 302 38.42 -48.18 18.69
N HIS A 303 37.31 -48.37 17.97
CA HIS A 303 36.12 -49.07 18.49
C HIS A 303 35.99 -50.55 18.05
N LEU A 304 36.95 -51.07 17.27
CA LEU A 304 36.96 -52.45 16.76
C LEU A 304 37.91 -53.40 17.53
N ALA A 305 38.68 -52.88 18.50
CA ALA A 305 39.67 -53.65 19.25
C ALA A 305 39.16 -54.10 20.64
N ALA A 306 38.15 -54.98 20.67
CA ALA A 306 37.69 -55.65 21.89
C ALA A 306 37.82 -57.18 21.72
N PRO A 307 38.67 -57.88 22.52
CA PRO A 307 38.84 -59.32 22.40
C PRO A 307 37.62 -60.08 22.96
N ALA A 308 37.26 -61.18 22.32
CA ALA A 308 36.23 -62.09 22.83
C ALA A 308 36.85 -63.14 23.77
N THR A 309 36.21 -63.35 24.91
CA THR A 309 36.48 -64.40 25.91
C THR A 309 35.16 -64.84 26.53
#